data_AF-A0A8S0P9S6-F1
#
_entry.id   AF-A0A8S0P9S6-F1
#
_cell.length_a   1.000
_cell.length_b   1.000
_cell.length_c   1.000
_cell.angle_alpha   90.00
_cell.angle_beta   90.00
_cell.angle_gamma   90.00
#
_symmetry.space_group_name_H-M   'P 1'
#
loop_
_entity.id
_entity.type
_entity.pdbx_description
1 polymer ?
#
loop_
_entity_poly.entity_id
_entity_poly.type
_entity_poly.pdbx_seq_one_letter_code
_entity_poly.pdbx_strand_id
1 'polypeptide(L)' 'MSQQKYASNVVEKCLSFGTPEERQTLVNEILGTTDENELHQVMMNDQFANYVVQKMLETCDDQQLDLILNRMRVHLGAL' A
#
# COMPACT_ATOMS: atom_id res chain seq x y z
N MET A 1 -4.47 3.26 -10.82
CA MET A 1 -3.39 4.11 -11.39
C MET A 1 -2.00 3.52 -11.16
N SER A 2 -1.73 2.85 -10.04
CA SER A 2 -0.44 2.24 -9.67
C SER A 2 0.04 1.04 -10.51
N GLN A 3 -0.81 0.45 -11.37
CA GLN A 3 -0.46 -0.68 -12.26
C GLN A 3 0.27 -0.25 -13.55
N GLN A 4 0.53 1.04 -13.74
CA GLN A 4 1.29 1.55 -14.90
C GLN A 4 2.73 1.85 -14.49
N LYS A 5 3.70 1.36 -15.28
CA LYS A 5 5.15 1.50 -15.06
C LYS A 5 5.64 2.91 -14.67
N TYR A 6 5.06 3.96 -15.26
CA TYR A 6 5.49 5.33 -14.97
C TYR A 6 4.73 5.95 -13.79
N ALA A 7 3.48 5.53 -13.58
CA ALA A 7 2.67 6.00 -12.48
C ALA A 7 3.11 5.39 -11.14
N SER A 8 3.56 4.13 -11.12
CA SER A 8 4.12 3.49 -9.92
C SER A 8 5.30 4.29 -9.36
N ASN A 9 6.22 4.73 -10.25
CA ASN A 9 7.38 5.54 -9.87
C ASN A 9 6.98 6.90 -9.26
N VAL A 10 5.88 7.50 -9.71
CA VAL A 10 5.37 8.75 -9.12
C VAL A 10 4.82 8.48 -7.73
N VAL A 11 4.03 7.41 -7.57
CA VAL A 11 3.48 7.03 -6.25
C VAL A 11 4.59 6.69 -5.26
N GLU A 12 5.64 5.97 -5.69
CA GLU A 12 6.81 5.67 -4.84
C GLU A 12 7.52 6.95 -4.37
N LYS A 13 7.65 7.96 -5.25
CA LYS A 13 8.22 9.26 -4.87
C LYS A 13 7.32 10.01 -3.91
N CYS A 14 6.00 9.98 -4.11
CA CYS A 14 5.05 10.59 -3.16
C CYS A 14 5.12 9.92 -1.78
N LEU A 15 5.28 8.59 -1.72
CA LEU A 15 5.47 7.88 -0.44
C LEU A 15 6.79 8.26 0.25
N SER A 16 7.83 8.55 -0.54
CA SER A 16 9.18 8.87 -0.02
C SER A 16 9.35 10.33 0.37
N PHE A 17 8.74 11.26 -0.37
CA PHE A 17 9.00 12.71 -0.27
C PHE A 17 7.74 13.54 0.01
N GLY A 18 6.55 12.93 -0.02
CA GLY A 18 5.30 13.61 0.30
C GLY A 18 5.21 13.95 1.79
N THR A 19 4.29 14.84 2.12
CA THR A 19 4.01 15.18 3.52
C THR A 19 3.44 13.96 4.25
N PRO A 20 3.52 13.92 5.60
CA PRO A 20 2.91 12.83 6.38
C PRO A 20 1.41 12.64 6.07
N GLU A 21 0.68 13.73 5.83
CA GLU A 21 -0.75 13.71 5.50
C GLU A 21 -1.02 13.12 4.10
N GLU A 22 -0.21 13.50 3.11
CA GLU A 22 -0.27 12.95 1.75
C GLU A 22 0.07 11.47 1.75
N ARG A 23 1.13 11.08 2.47
CA ARG A 23 1.52 9.68 2.63
C ARG A 23 0.42 8.87 3.28
N GLN A 24 -0.19 9.38 4.35
CA GLN A 24 -1.27 8.69 5.04
C GLN A 24 -2.52 8.56 4.16
N THR A 25 -2.82 9.56 3.34
CA THR A 25 -3.91 9.49 2.36
C THR A 25 -3.65 8.38 1.34
N LEU A 26 -2.43 8.30 0.79
CA LEU A 26 -2.04 7.24 -0.15
C LEU A 26 -2.08 5.85 0.47
N VAL A 27 -1.56 5.71 1.69
CA VAL A 27 -1.59 4.47 2.49
C VAL A 27 -3.03 3.99 2.69
N ASN A 28 -3.93 4.89 3.09
CA ASN A 28 -5.33 4.57 3.30
C ASN A 28 -6.04 4.17 1.99
N GLU A 29 -5.69 4.81 0.87
CA GLU A 29 -6.24 4.47 -0.44
C GLU A 29 -5.77 3.08 -0.92
N ILE A 30 -4.49 2.74 -0.72
CA ILE A 30 -3.92 1.43 -1.08
C ILE A 30 -4.49 0.30 -0.21
N LEU A 31 -4.68 0.55 1.09
CA LEU A 31 -5.27 -0.43 2.00
C LEU A 31 -6.77 -0.61 1.80
N GLY A 32 -7.43 0.38 1.20
CA GLY A 32 -8.88 0.44 1.08
C GLY A 32 -9.55 0.80 2.41
N THR A 33 -10.73 1.41 2.31
CA THR A 33 -11.57 1.77 3.47
C THR A 33 -12.45 0.62 3.95
N THR A 34 -12.53 -0.48 3.18
CA THR A 34 -13.38 -1.65 3.44
C THR A 34 -12.57 -2.94 3.26
N ASP A 35 -12.86 -3.96 4.07
CA ASP A 35 -12.24 -5.31 3.98
C ASP A 35 -12.49 -6.00 2.63
N GLU A 36 -13.42 -5.49 1.81
CA GLU A 36 -13.71 -6.01 0.46
C GLU A 36 -12.72 -5.50 -0.61
N ASN A 37 -11.94 -4.46 -0.32
CA ASN A 37 -10.99 -3.91 -1.29
C ASN A 37 -9.64 -4.64 -1.20
N GLU A 38 -9.53 -5.74 -1.95
CA GLU A 38 -8.30 -6.50 -2.17
C GLU A 38 -7.28 -5.77 -3.08
N LEU A 39 -7.33 -4.43 -3.13
CA LEU A 39 -6.44 -3.64 -3.97
C LEU A 39 -4.97 -3.93 -3.63
N HIS A 40 -4.66 -4.08 -2.35
CA HIS A 40 -3.32 -4.47 -1.91
C HIS A 40 -2.91 -5.86 -2.43
N GLN A 41 -3.82 -6.85 -2.50
CA GLN A 41 -3.50 -8.18 -3.02
C GLN A 41 -3.27 -8.16 -4.54
N VAL A 42 -4.11 -7.42 -5.26
CA VAL A 42 -3.94 -7.22 -6.71
C VAL A 42 -2.61 -6.51 -6.98
N MET A 43 -2.25 -5.52 -6.16
CA MET A 43 -0.99 -4.79 -6.28
C MET A 43 0.24 -5.64 -5.92
N MET A 44 0.15 -6.53 -4.93
CA MET A 44 1.22 -7.47 -4.57
C MET A 44 1.55 -8.45 -5.72
N ASN A 45 0.55 -8.84 -6.50
CA ASN A 45 0.72 -9.75 -7.64
C ASN A 45 1.03 -9.02 -8.97
N ASP A 46 1.02 -7.69 -8.99
CA ASP A 46 1.29 -6.89 -10.19
C ASP A 46 2.79 -6.57 -10.34
N GLN A 47 3.31 -6.63 -11.57
CA GLN A 47 4.73 -6.46 -11.89
C GLN A 47 5.30 -5.06 -11.60
N PHE A 48 4.46 -4.04 -11.41
CA PHE A 48 4.88 -2.67 -11.11
C PHE A 48 4.37 -2.20 -9.75
N ALA A 49 3.14 -2.54 -9.39
CA ALA A 49 2.53 -2.07 -8.15
C ALA A 49 3.09 -2.76 -6.90
N ASN A 50 3.78 -3.90 -7.02
CA ASN A 50 4.43 -4.56 -5.89
C ASN A 50 5.50 -3.67 -5.24
N TYR A 51 6.20 -2.86 -6.05
CA TYR A 51 7.20 -1.91 -5.56
C TYR A 51 6.57 -0.78 -4.74
N VAL A 52 5.35 -0.36 -5.12
CA VAL A 52 4.57 0.63 -4.37
C VAL A 52 4.19 0.06 -3.00
N VAL A 53 3.73 -1.20 -2.94
CA VAL A 53 3.38 -1.86 -1.67
C VAL A 53 4.60 -2.03 -0.77
N GLN A 54 5.75 -2.42 -1.32
CA GLN A 54 7.01 -2.52 -0.56
C GLN A 54 7.44 -1.15 -0.03
N LYS A 55 7.43 -0.11 -0.89
CA LYS A 55 7.80 1.26 -0.50
C LYS A 55 6.87 1.81 0.58
N MET A 56 5.58 1.48 0.50
CA MET A 56 4.60 1.83 1.50
C MET A 56 4.96 1.21 2.87
N LEU A 57 5.23 -0.11 2.91
CA LEU A 57 5.65 -0.79 4.14
C LEU A 57 6.96 -0.24 4.71
N GLU A 58 7.89 0.23 3.87
CA GLU A 58 9.15 0.86 4.31
C GLU A 58 8.97 2.27 4.90
N THR A 59 7.88 2.96 4.57
CA THR A 59 7.68 4.39 4.90
C THR A 59 6.58 4.64 5.93
N CYS A 60 5.82 3.59 6.28
CA CYS A 60 4.83 3.62 7.34
C CYS A 60 5.47 3.69 8.73
N ASP A 61 4.76 4.35 9.67
CA ASP A 61 5.09 4.28 11.09
C ASP A 61 4.58 2.97 11.72
N ASP A 62 4.99 2.69 12.96
CA ASP A 62 4.65 1.45 13.66
C ASP A 62 3.13 1.22 13.79
N GLN A 63 2.33 2.29 13.93
CA GLN A 63 0.87 2.19 14.03
C GLN A 63 0.24 1.82 12.70
N GLN A 64 0.72 2.44 11.62
CA GLN A 64 0.30 2.12 10.26
C GLN A 64 0.72 0.70 9.87
N LEU A 65 1.94 0.30 10.24
CA LEU A 65 2.44 -1.05 9.99
C LEU A 65 1.58 -2.10 10.70
N ASP A 66 1.21 -1.87 11.97
CA ASP A 66 0.33 -2.78 12.71
C ASP A 66 -1.04 -2.91 12.04
N LEU A 67 -1.63 -1.79 11.58
CA LEU A 67 -2.89 -1.79 10.84
C LEU A 67 -2.79 -2.61 9.53
N ILE A 68 -1.70 -2.41 8.76
CA ILE A 68 -1.46 -3.13 7.51
C ILE A 68 -1.26 -4.62 7.77
N LEU A 69 -0.44 -4.99 8.75
CA LEU A 69 -0.18 -6.36 9.15
C LEU A 69 -1.45 -7.05 9.66
N ASN A 70 -2.28 -6.34 10.42
CA ASN A 70 -3.54 -6.88 10.93
C ASN A 70 -4.50 -7.19 9.76
N ARG A 71 -4.64 -6.28 8.78
CA ARG A 71 -5.42 -6.54 7.56
C ARG A 71 -4.86 -7.70 6.75
N MET A 72 -3.55 -7.79 6.54
CA MET A 72 -2.93 -8.91 5.82
C MET A 72 -3.06 -10.25 6.58
N ARG A 73 -2.96 -10.25 7.91
CA ARG A 73 -3.11 -11.45 8.75
C ARG A 73 -4.50 -12.07 8.68
N VAL A 74 -5.55 -11.23 8.67
CA VAL A 74 -6.93 -11.70 8.49
C VAL A 74 -7.08 -12.53 7.21
N HIS A 75 -6.31 -12.21 6.17
CA HIS A 75 -6.35 -12.90 4.88
C HIS A 75 -5.41 -14.12 4.83
N LEU A 76 -4.25 -14.08 5.51
CA LEU A 76 -3.35 -15.25 5.64
C LEU A 76 -3.92 -16.38 6.50
N GLY A 77 -4.80 -16.07 7.45
CA GLY A 77 -5.49 -17.08 8.26
C GLY A 77 -6.67 -17.76 7.55
N ALA A 78 -7.05 -17.29 6.36
CA ALA A 78 -8.14 -17.83 5.55
C ALA A 78 -7.69 -18.85 4.48
N LEU A 79 -6.41 -19.26 4.51
CA LEU A 79 -5.81 -20.27 3.63
C LEU A 79 -5.75 -21.65 4.30
#